data_AF-A0AA38ZR54-F1
#
_entry.id   AF-A0AA38ZR54-F1
#
_cell.length_a   1.000
_cell.length_b   1.000
_cell.length_c   1.000
_cell.angle_alpha   90.00
_cell.angle_beta   90.00
_cell.angle_gamma   90.00
#
_symmetry.space_group_name_H-M   'P 1'
#
loop_
_entity.id
_entity.type
_entity.pdbx_description
1 polymer ?
#
loop_
_entity_poly.entity_id
_entity_poly.type
_entity_poly.pdbx_seq_one_letter_code
_entity_poly.pdbx_strand_id
1 'polypeptide(L)'
;MESELSNKPTRRRSKKRKLSKRRLKIKWRKRAAEKGISPLVEKYWLQRYNLFSSYDDGIKMDEEGWFSVTPEEIAIRQAERSGGGCVIDCFSGVGGNTIQFAKMCHHVVAIDIDPHKVELAFNNAKIYGVEDYIDFIIGDFFQLASSLKGDVAFLAPPWGGPSYKTIPNFSLDLLKPKDGYSIFQATQAITPNIIMFLPRNVDLRQVEELSWLSSPPLNIEIEENYVQNHLKGITAYFGGTAFGKLNL
;
A
#
# COMPACT_ATOMS: atom_id res chain seq x y z
N MET A 1 -19.45 12.62 48.63
CA MET A 1 -18.68 11.48 48.07
C MET A 1 -19.02 11.45 46.59
N GLU A 2 -18.15 11.68 45.61
CA GLU A 2 -16.69 11.80 45.51
C GLU A 2 -16.38 12.89 44.46
N SER A 3 -15.24 13.55 44.64
CA SER A 3 -14.72 14.60 43.77
C SER A 3 -13.90 14.01 42.60
N GLU A 4 -14.33 14.21 41.36
CA GLU A 4 -13.47 14.00 40.18
C GLU A 4 -12.44 15.14 40.07
N LEU A 5 -11.22 14.86 40.55
CA LEU A 5 -10.04 15.71 40.36
C LEU A 5 -9.59 15.67 38.89
N SER A 6 -9.93 16.71 38.12
CA SER A 6 -9.37 16.90 36.78
C SER A 6 -7.85 17.14 36.86
N ASN A 7 -7.07 16.15 36.41
CA ASN A 7 -5.61 16.16 36.51
C ASN A 7 -4.99 16.90 35.31
N LYS A 8 -5.10 18.24 35.26
CA LYS A 8 -4.45 19.05 34.22
C LYS A 8 -2.94 19.16 34.49
N PRO A 9 -2.06 18.78 33.53
CA PRO A 9 -0.62 18.73 33.77
C PRO A 9 -0.01 20.13 33.98
N THR A 10 0.72 20.30 35.07
CA THR A 10 1.38 21.56 35.45
C THR A 10 2.37 22.07 34.39
N ARG A 11 2.46 23.41 34.23
CA ARG A 11 3.32 24.12 33.25
C ARG A 11 4.79 23.63 33.24
N ARG A 12 5.35 23.24 34.39
CA ARG A 12 6.72 22.68 34.52
C ARG A 12 6.84 21.27 33.91
N ARG A 13 5.86 20.37 34.13
CA ARG A 13 5.82 19.03 33.52
C ARG A 13 5.67 19.13 32.00
N SER A 14 4.84 20.06 31.52
CA SER A 14 4.69 20.38 30.09
C SER A 14 6.01 20.83 29.42
N LYS A 15 6.76 21.75 30.05
CA LYS A 15 8.07 22.21 29.55
C LYS A 15 9.13 21.10 29.51
N LYS A 16 9.25 20.28 30.57
CA LYS A 16 10.17 19.12 30.59
C LYS A 16 9.84 18.10 29.49
N ARG A 17 8.54 17.82 29.26
CA ARG A 17 8.10 16.90 28.20
C ARG A 17 8.41 17.43 26.80
N LYS A 18 8.26 18.74 26.56
CA LYS A 18 8.65 19.40 25.29
C LYS A 18 10.16 19.32 25.04
N LEU A 19 10.98 19.57 26.06
CA LEU A 19 12.45 19.49 25.96
C LEU A 19 12.92 18.05 25.68
N SER A 20 12.34 17.05 26.34
CA SER A 20 12.62 15.63 26.09
C SER A 20 12.27 15.22 24.64
N LYS A 21 11.08 15.57 24.17
CA LYS A 21 10.66 15.31 22.77
C LYS A 21 11.59 15.99 21.75
N ARG A 22 12.07 17.21 22.03
CA ARG A 22 13.01 17.93 21.17
C ARG A 22 14.39 17.24 21.12
N ARG A 23 14.92 16.77 22.25
CA ARG A 23 16.18 16.00 22.30
C ARG A 23 16.07 14.69 21.52
N LEU A 24 14.98 13.95 21.70
CA LEU A 24 14.72 12.74 20.92
C LEU A 24 14.67 13.03 19.42
N LYS A 25 13.94 14.07 18.99
CA LYS A 25 13.85 14.45 17.59
C LYS A 25 15.22 14.79 16.98
N ILE A 26 16.08 15.48 17.72
CA ILE A 26 17.46 15.79 17.28
C ILE A 26 18.29 14.50 17.14
N LYS A 27 18.20 13.58 18.10
CA LYS A 27 18.89 12.29 18.05
C LYS A 27 18.47 11.47 16.82
N TRP A 28 17.17 11.43 16.54
CA TRP A 28 16.61 10.72 15.38
C TRP A 28 17.05 11.33 14.05
N ARG A 29 17.01 12.67 13.94
CA ARG A 29 17.51 13.39 12.76
C ARG A 29 18.97 13.10 12.47
N LYS A 30 19.81 13.11 13.50
CA LYS A 30 21.23 12.81 13.36
C LYS A 30 21.44 11.39 12.84
N ARG A 31 20.71 10.40 13.39
CA ARG A 31 20.77 9.00 12.96
C ARG A 31 20.27 8.78 11.53
N ALA A 32 19.23 9.50 11.11
CA ALA A 32 18.73 9.45 9.74
C ALA A 32 19.78 10.01 8.75
N ALA A 33 20.39 11.15 9.08
CA ALA A 33 21.45 11.75 8.28
C ALA A 33 22.71 10.86 8.20
N GLU A 34 23.12 10.23 9.31
CA GLU A 34 24.22 9.26 9.35
C GLU A 34 23.97 8.04 8.43
N LYS A 35 22.70 7.68 8.20
CA LYS A 35 22.28 6.62 7.27
C LYS A 35 21.98 7.13 5.85
N GLY A 36 22.29 8.39 5.53
CA GLY A 36 22.06 8.96 4.19
C GLY A 36 20.58 9.21 3.84
N ILE A 37 19.69 9.23 4.84
CA ILE A 37 18.25 9.37 4.61
C ILE A 37 17.89 10.84 4.35
N SER A 38 17.29 11.09 3.18
CA SER A 38 16.80 12.42 2.80
C SER A 38 15.77 12.96 3.80
N PRO A 39 15.80 14.26 4.13
CA PRO A 39 14.77 14.90 4.95
C PRO A 39 13.34 14.71 4.42
N LEU A 40 13.18 14.50 3.11
CA LEU A 40 11.88 14.27 2.47
C LEU A 40 11.21 12.98 2.96
N VAL A 41 12.02 11.96 3.30
CA VAL A 41 11.53 10.64 3.69
C VAL A 41 11.78 10.29 5.16
N GLU A 42 12.39 11.20 5.94
CA GLU A 42 12.73 11.00 7.36
C GLU A 42 11.53 10.46 8.17
N LYS A 43 10.33 10.99 7.93
CA LYS A 43 9.12 10.57 8.66
C LYS A 43 8.71 9.11 8.38
N TYR A 44 9.02 8.59 7.20
CA TYR A 44 8.75 7.21 6.80
C TYR A 44 9.82 6.27 7.35
N TRP A 45 11.08 6.68 7.30
CA TRP A 45 12.19 5.95 7.95
C TRP A 45 11.95 5.68 9.44
N LEU A 46 11.36 6.64 10.16
CA LEU A 46 11.00 6.45 11.57
C LEU A 46 9.94 5.37 11.80
N GLN A 47 9.15 5.07 10.77
CA GLN A 47 8.11 4.04 10.76
C GLN A 47 8.54 2.80 9.97
N ARG A 48 9.83 2.66 9.61
CA ARG A 48 10.29 1.61 8.68
C ARG A 48 9.88 0.18 9.08
N TYR A 49 9.81 -0.13 10.37
CA TYR A 49 9.35 -1.45 10.83
C TYR A 49 7.84 -1.69 10.69
N ASN A 50 7.05 -0.63 10.48
CA ASN A 50 5.64 -0.75 10.08
C ASN A 50 5.51 -0.92 8.55
N LEU A 51 6.56 -0.61 7.78
CA LEU A 51 6.59 -0.78 6.32
C LEU A 51 7.15 -2.15 5.95
N PHE A 52 8.23 -2.56 6.61
CA PHE A 52 8.82 -3.89 6.56
C PHE A 52 9.33 -4.29 7.94
N SER A 53 8.81 -5.37 8.51
CA SER A 53 9.23 -5.91 9.80
C SER A 53 10.70 -6.34 9.76
N SER A 54 11.13 -6.98 8.67
CA SER A 54 12.52 -7.37 8.37
C SER A 54 13.39 -6.25 7.79
N TYR A 55 13.10 -4.97 8.11
CA TYR A 55 13.80 -3.83 7.53
C TYR A 55 15.34 -3.93 7.63
N ASP A 56 15.86 -4.26 8.83
CA ASP A 56 17.30 -4.28 9.08
C ASP A 56 18.00 -5.52 8.49
N ASP A 57 17.26 -6.47 7.92
CA ASP A 57 17.80 -7.71 7.32
C ASP A 57 18.33 -7.49 5.88
N GLY A 58 18.13 -6.29 5.32
CA GLY A 58 18.66 -5.91 4.01
C GLY A 58 17.62 -5.34 3.04
N ILE A 59 16.48 -4.86 3.56
CA ILE A 59 15.45 -4.21 2.74
C ILE A 59 16.03 -2.96 2.05
N LYS A 60 15.76 -2.86 0.76
CA LYS A 60 16.14 -1.72 -0.09
C LYS A 60 14.91 -0.93 -0.48
N MET A 61 15.07 0.39 -0.48
CA MET A 61 14.02 1.36 -0.74
C MET A 61 14.62 2.54 -1.49
N ASP A 62 13.91 3.05 -2.49
CA ASP A 62 14.18 4.36 -3.07
C ASP A 62 13.27 5.44 -2.47
N GLU A 63 13.43 6.69 -2.91
CA GLU A 63 12.69 7.82 -2.34
C GLU A 63 11.18 7.64 -2.45
N GLU A 64 10.70 7.15 -3.59
CA GLU A 64 9.27 6.91 -3.81
C GLU A 64 8.74 5.72 -3.01
N GLY A 65 9.49 4.61 -2.94
CA GLY A 65 9.11 3.45 -2.15
C GLY A 65 8.76 3.84 -0.72
N TRP A 66 9.50 4.79 -0.12
CA TRP A 66 9.22 5.25 1.26
C TRP A 66 7.82 5.79 1.48
N PHE A 67 7.22 6.43 0.48
CA PHE A 67 5.89 7.01 0.59
C PHE A 67 4.79 6.24 -0.13
N SER A 68 5.15 5.34 -1.04
CA SER A 68 4.22 4.53 -1.82
C SER A 68 4.04 3.12 -1.27
N VAL A 69 5.01 2.54 -0.56
CA VAL A 69 4.87 1.18 -0.03
C VAL A 69 3.74 1.09 0.99
N THR A 70 2.88 0.09 0.81
CA THR A 70 1.81 -0.24 1.73
C THR A 70 2.40 -0.71 3.06
N PRO A 71 1.94 -0.20 4.21
CA PRO A 71 2.35 -0.74 5.51
C PRO A 71 2.08 -2.24 5.60
N GLU A 72 3.03 -3.01 6.16
CA GLU A 72 3.02 -4.47 6.12
C GLU A 72 1.72 -5.08 6.68
N GLU A 73 1.21 -4.54 7.79
CA GLU A 73 -0.05 -4.99 8.39
C GLU A 73 -1.25 -4.86 7.44
N ILE A 74 -1.29 -3.80 6.63
CA ILE A 74 -2.35 -3.61 5.63
C ILE A 74 -2.16 -4.60 4.47
N ALA A 75 -0.92 -4.75 3.99
CA ALA A 75 -0.61 -5.68 2.90
C ALA A 75 -0.94 -7.13 3.28
N ILE A 76 -0.71 -7.53 4.54
CA ILE A 76 -1.12 -8.85 5.06
C ILE A 76 -2.64 -9.03 4.97
N ARG A 77 -3.43 -8.06 5.44
CA ARG A 77 -4.91 -8.14 5.37
C ARG A 77 -5.40 -8.25 3.92
N GLN A 78 -4.82 -7.47 3.01
CA GLN A 78 -5.15 -7.52 1.59
C GLN A 78 -4.81 -8.89 0.99
N ALA A 79 -3.66 -9.48 1.36
CA ALA A 79 -3.29 -10.83 0.95
C ALA A 79 -4.22 -11.91 1.51
N GLU A 80 -4.64 -11.81 2.77
CA GLU A 80 -5.62 -12.73 3.36
C GLU A 80 -6.97 -12.71 2.63
N ARG A 81 -7.37 -11.54 2.11
CA ARG A 81 -8.61 -11.36 1.33
C ARG A 81 -8.50 -11.84 -0.11
N SER A 82 -7.30 -11.92 -0.68
CA SER A 82 -7.09 -12.42 -2.04
C SER A 82 -7.40 -13.92 -2.19
N GLY A 83 -7.41 -14.68 -1.09
CA GLY A 83 -7.77 -16.10 -1.11
C GLY A 83 -6.58 -16.99 -1.42
N GLY A 84 -6.65 -17.71 -2.54
CA GLY A 84 -5.62 -18.60 -3.08
C GLY A 84 -5.37 -18.32 -4.57
N GLY A 85 -4.45 -19.06 -5.20
CA GLY A 85 -4.24 -19.00 -6.66
C GLY A 85 -3.16 -18.03 -7.13
N CYS A 86 -3.32 -17.50 -8.35
CA CYS A 86 -2.38 -16.59 -8.98
C CYS A 86 -2.83 -15.13 -8.85
N VAL A 87 -1.98 -14.28 -8.26
CA VAL A 87 -2.23 -12.84 -8.09
C VAL A 87 -1.40 -12.04 -9.09
N ILE A 88 -2.04 -11.12 -9.81
CA ILE A 88 -1.36 -10.14 -10.65
C ILE A 88 -1.22 -8.84 -9.85
N ASP A 89 0.00 -8.50 -9.43
CA ASP A 89 0.30 -7.21 -8.80
C ASP A 89 0.70 -6.22 -9.91
N CYS A 90 -0.25 -5.39 -10.32
CA CYS A 90 -0.13 -4.57 -11.54
C CYS A 90 0.81 -3.37 -11.40
N PHE A 91 1.18 -2.99 -10.17
CA PHE A 91 2.00 -1.81 -9.84
C PHE A 91 2.87 -2.10 -8.60
N SER A 92 3.74 -3.10 -8.71
CA SER A 92 4.40 -3.75 -7.57
C SER A 92 5.30 -2.84 -6.73
N GLY A 93 5.85 -1.77 -7.32
CA GLY A 93 6.78 -0.87 -6.65
C GLY A 93 7.96 -1.63 -6.06
N VAL A 94 8.20 -1.44 -4.76
CA VAL A 94 9.28 -2.12 -4.02
C VAL A 94 8.86 -3.47 -3.42
N GLY A 95 7.71 -4.01 -3.83
CA GLY A 95 7.25 -5.37 -3.51
C GLY A 95 6.50 -5.53 -2.19
N GLY A 96 6.04 -4.46 -1.54
CA GLY A 96 5.37 -4.54 -0.23
C GLY A 96 4.16 -5.48 -0.22
N ASN A 97 3.27 -5.32 -1.20
CA ASN A 97 2.09 -6.19 -1.38
C ASN A 97 2.46 -7.54 -1.98
N THR A 98 3.25 -7.53 -3.06
CA THR A 98 3.80 -8.72 -3.72
C THR A 98 4.32 -9.77 -2.72
N ILE A 99 5.14 -9.35 -1.76
CA ILE A 99 5.71 -10.24 -0.74
C ILE A 99 4.64 -10.90 0.11
N GLN A 100 3.61 -10.16 0.53
CA GLN A 100 2.56 -10.73 1.39
C GLN A 100 1.64 -11.68 0.60
N PHE A 101 1.36 -11.40 -0.68
CA PHE A 101 0.66 -12.35 -1.54
C PHE A 101 1.45 -13.67 -1.66
N ALA A 102 2.75 -13.59 -1.98
CA ALA A 102 3.61 -14.76 -2.12
C ALA A 102 3.72 -15.58 -0.82
N LYS A 103 3.80 -14.93 0.35
CA LYS A 103 3.79 -15.60 1.66
C LYS A 103 2.54 -16.41 1.93
N MET A 104 1.42 -16.08 1.29
CA MET A 104 0.16 -16.80 1.42
C MET A 104 0.06 -17.99 0.43
N CYS A 105 1.20 -18.48 -0.07
CA CYS A 105 1.31 -19.59 -1.04
C CYS A 105 0.68 -19.29 -2.40
N HIS A 106 0.59 -18.00 -2.77
CA HIS A 106 0.17 -17.60 -4.11
C HIS A 106 1.36 -17.62 -5.06
N HIS A 107 1.09 -17.91 -6.33
CA HIS A 107 1.98 -17.50 -7.40
C HIS A 107 1.69 -16.04 -7.73
N VAL A 108 2.71 -15.19 -7.80
CA VAL A 108 2.51 -13.75 -8.03
C VAL A 108 3.19 -13.35 -9.33
N VAL A 109 2.48 -12.62 -10.19
CA VAL A 109 3.10 -11.89 -11.31
C VAL A 109 3.20 -10.43 -10.89
N ALA A 110 4.42 -9.98 -10.61
CA ALA A 110 4.71 -8.63 -10.11
C ALA A 110 5.19 -7.73 -11.24
N ILE A 111 4.41 -6.71 -11.57
CA ILE A 111 4.65 -5.82 -12.72
C ILE A 111 5.03 -4.43 -12.19
N ASP A 112 6.13 -3.89 -12.69
CA ASP A 112 6.40 -2.46 -12.59
C ASP A 112 7.02 -1.94 -13.88
N ILE A 113 6.73 -0.69 -14.22
CA ILE A 113 7.29 -0.07 -15.43
C ILE A 113 8.75 0.35 -15.22
N ASP A 114 9.14 0.61 -13.97
CA ASP A 114 10.50 1.02 -13.62
C ASP A 114 11.38 -0.21 -13.29
N PRO A 115 12.42 -0.50 -14.08
CA PRO A 115 13.31 -1.63 -13.83
C PRO A 115 13.99 -1.57 -12.45
N HIS A 116 14.24 -0.38 -11.91
CA HIS A 116 14.84 -0.22 -10.60
C HIS A 116 13.88 -0.67 -9.49
N LYS A 117 12.57 -0.43 -9.63
CA LYS A 117 11.55 -0.93 -8.70
C LYS A 117 11.55 -2.45 -8.66
N VAL A 118 11.60 -3.08 -9.83
CA VAL A 118 11.64 -4.54 -9.95
C VAL A 118 12.87 -5.13 -9.27
N GLU A 119 14.05 -4.51 -9.43
CA GLU A 119 15.27 -4.94 -8.72
C GLU A 119 15.11 -4.84 -7.19
N LEU A 120 14.54 -3.73 -6.70
CA LEU A 120 14.26 -3.55 -5.28
C LEU A 120 13.26 -4.59 -4.76
N ALA A 121 12.16 -4.82 -5.49
CA ALA A 121 11.13 -5.80 -5.13
C ALA A 121 11.70 -7.22 -5.09
N PHE A 122 12.52 -7.61 -6.06
CA PHE A 122 13.22 -8.90 -6.08
C PHE A 122 14.16 -9.06 -4.88
N ASN A 123 14.98 -8.05 -4.58
CA ASN A 123 15.84 -8.05 -3.39
C ASN A 123 15.00 -8.21 -2.12
N ASN A 124 13.92 -7.45 -1.99
CA ASN A 124 13.08 -7.48 -0.80
C ASN A 124 12.38 -8.84 -0.66
N ALA A 125 11.92 -9.45 -1.76
CA ALA A 125 11.34 -10.79 -1.75
C ALA A 125 12.34 -11.85 -1.25
N LYS A 126 13.62 -11.75 -1.63
CA LYS A 126 14.69 -12.62 -1.11
C LYS A 126 14.88 -12.52 0.40
N ILE A 127 14.77 -11.31 0.96
CA ILE A 127 14.85 -11.12 2.42
C ILE A 127 13.71 -11.86 3.13
N TYR A 128 12.53 -11.95 2.51
CA TYR A 128 11.38 -12.70 3.04
C TYR A 128 11.35 -14.17 2.61
N GLY A 129 12.25 -14.64 1.75
CA GLY A 129 12.35 -16.02 1.28
C GLY A 129 11.16 -16.47 0.41
N VAL A 130 10.61 -15.56 -0.39
CA VAL A 130 9.43 -15.82 -1.24
C VAL A 130 9.65 -15.51 -2.73
N GLU A 131 10.89 -15.22 -3.13
CA GLU A 131 11.25 -14.87 -4.50
C GLU A 131 10.88 -15.96 -5.51
N ASP A 132 10.92 -17.23 -5.12
CA ASP A 132 10.64 -18.38 -6.00
C ASP A 132 9.14 -18.52 -6.36
N TYR A 133 8.27 -17.75 -5.70
CA TYR A 133 6.82 -17.71 -5.97
C TYR A 133 6.42 -16.49 -6.80
N ILE A 134 7.39 -15.70 -7.28
CA ILE A 134 7.12 -14.41 -7.92
C ILE A 134 7.80 -14.33 -9.28
N ASP A 135 7.00 -14.17 -10.33
CA ASP A 135 7.45 -13.77 -11.66
C ASP A 135 7.52 -12.24 -11.73
N PHE A 136 8.73 -11.70 -11.79
CA PHE A 136 8.97 -10.27 -11.91
C PHE A 136 9.00 -9.83 -13.38
N ILE A 137 8.15 -8.87 -13.74
CA ILE A 137 8.04 -8.33 -15.10
C ILE A 137 8.30 -6.83 -15.09
N ILE A 138 9.28 -6.40 -15.88
CA ILE A 138 9.50 -4.99 -16.20
C ILE A 138 8.62 -4.66 -17.40
N GLY A 139 7.58 -3.84 -17.22
CA GLY A 139 6.68 -3.51 -18.31
C GLY A 139 5.54 -2.58 -17.97
N ASP A 140 4.91 -2.06 -19.02
CA ASP A 140 3.69 -1.28 -18.92
C ASP A 140 2.50 -2.22 -18.73
N PHE A 141 1.90 -2.20 -17.53
CA PHE A 141 0.70 -2.97 -17.20
C PHE A 141 -0.39 -2.88 -18.28
N PHE A 142 -0.63 -1.69 -18.85
CA PHE A 142 -1.71 -1.50 -19.83
C PHE A 142 -1.45 -2.23 -21.15
N GLN A 143 -0.18 -2.48 -21.49
CA GLN A 143 0.19 -3.25 -22.68
C GLN A 143 0.11 -4.75 -22.41
N LEU A 144 0.35 -5.17 -21.17
CA LEU A 144 0.37 -6.57 -20.75
C LEU A 144 -1.02 -7.09 -20.37
N ALA A 145 -1.94 -6.25 -19.89
CA ALA A 145 -3.19 -6.68 -19.27
C ALA A 145 -4.00 -7.68 -20.11
N SER A 146 -4.07 -7.48 -21.43
CA SER A 146 -4.84 -8.37 -22.32
C SER A 146 -4.26 -9.78 -22.50
N SER A 147 -2.97 -9.99 -22.22
CA SER A 147 -2.30 -11.29 -22.35
C SER A 147 -2.12 -12.01 -21.01
N LEU A 148 -2.39 -11.34 -19.88
CA LEU A 148 -2.28 -11.91 -18.54
C LEU A 148 -3.51 -12.76 -18.20
N LYS A 149 -3.27 -13.78 -17.36
CA LYS A 149 -4.30 -14.60 -16.72
C LYS A 149 -3.92 -14.79 -15.26
N GLY A 150 -4.86 -14.52 -14.37
CA GLY A 150 -4.69 -14.69 -12.93
C GLY A 150 -6.05 -14.73 -12.25
N ASP A 151 -6.11 -15.25 -11.04
CA ASP A 151 -7.33 -15.41 -10.28
C ASP A 151 -7.76 -14.07 -9.65
N VAL A 152 -6.78 -13.28 -9.20
CA VAL A 152 -6.98 -11.97 -8.57
C VAL A 152 -6.01 -10.94 -9.18
N ALA A 153 -6.48 -9.71 -9.32
CA ALA A 153 -5.63 -8.57 -9.66
C ALA A 153 -5.58 -7.55 -8.53
N PHE A 154 -4.37 -7.12 -8.16
CA PHE A 154 -4.12 -6.08 -7.17
C PHE A 154 -3.68 -4.78 -7.84
N LEU A 155 -4.32 -3.69 -7.46
CA LEU A 155 -4.10 -2.36 -8.01
C LEU A 155 -3.69 -1.38 -6.90
N ALA A 156 -2.43 -0.97 -6.91
CA ALA A 156 -1.92 0.16 -6.12
C ALA A 156 -1.24 1.19 -7.04
N PRO A 157 -1.98 1.82 -7.96
CA PRO A 157 -1.40 2.77 -8.91
C PRO A 157 -0.83 4.00 -8.18
N PRO A 158 0.10 4.75 -8.79
CA PRO A 158 0.61 5.99 -8.20
C PRO A 158 -0.48 7.04 -7.93
N TRP A 159 -0.49 7.58 -6.71
CA TRP A 159 -1.46 8.60 -6.25
C TRP A 159 -0.99 10.04 -6.45
N GLY A 160 0.17 10.24 -7.09
CA GLY A 160 0.82 11.56 -7.19
C GLY A 160 1.72 11.93 -6.01
N GLY A 161 2.16 10.94 -5.22
CA GLY A 161 3.08 11.13 -4.10
C GLY A 161 2.44 11.86 -2.90
N PRO A 162 3.22 12.28 -1.88
CA PRO A 162 2.68 12.74 -0.60
C PRO A 162 1.73 13.94 -0.66
N SER A 163 1.72 14.68 -1.77
CA SER A 163 0.85 15.84 -2.04
C SER A 163 -0.61 15.45 -2.27
N TYR A 164 -0.96 14.18 -2.55
CA TYR A 164 -2.36 13.75 -2.69
C TYR A 164 -3.24 14.17 -1.49
N LYS A 165 -2.61 14.31 -0.31
CA LYS A 165 -3.24 14.71 0.95
C LYS A 165 -3.72 16.16 0.98
N THR A 166 -3.28 17.01 0.04
CA THR A 166 -3.72 18.40 -0.05
C THR A 166 -5.04 18.54 -0.81
N ILE A 167 -5.51 17.46 -1.44
CA ILE A 167 -6.74 17.41 -2.22
C ILE A 167 -7.87 16.97 -1.26
N PRO A 168 -8.91 17.78 -1.00
CA PRO A 168 -9.95 17.40 -0.04
C PRO A 168 -10.77 16.18 -0.48
N ASN A 169 -11.07 16.09 -1.78
CA ASN A 169 -11.78 14.97 -2.41
C ASN A 169 -10.95 14.50 -3.62
N PHE A 170 -10.30 13.35 -3.49
CA PHE A 170 -9.40 12.81 -4.51
C PHE A 170 -10.22 12.07 -5.58
N SER A 171 -10.33 12.64 -6.78
CA SER A 171 -10.98 11.98 -7.92
C SER A 171 -10.11 10.84 -8.46
N LEU A 172 -10.74 9.76 -8.93
CA LEU A 172 -10.07 8.68 -9.68
C LEU A 172 -9.39 9.17 -10.96
N ASP A 173 -9.79 10.32 -11.51
CA ASP A 173 -9.14 10.96 -12.67
C ASP A 173 -7.69 11.40 -12.39
N LEU A 174 -7.35 11.56 -11.11
CA LEU A 174 -6.02 12.00 -10.67
C LEU A 174 -5.01 10.86 -10.56
N LEU A 175 -5.46 9.61 -10.66
CA LEU A 175 -4.56 8.46 -10.70
C LEU A 175 -3.64 8.52 -11.91
N LYS A 176 -2.50 7.85 -11.79
CA LYS A 176 -1.48 7.75 -12.83
C LYS A 176 -1.15 6.27 -13.07
N PRO A 177 -0.63 5.92 -14.27
CA PRO A 177 -0.43 6.80 -15.43
C PRO A 177 -1.71 7.13 -16.21
N LYS A 178 -2.81 6.42 -15.94
CA LYS A 178 -4.17 6.71 -16.45
C LYS A 178 -5.16 6.89 -15.29
N ASP A 179 -6.36 7.35 -15.61
CA ASP A 179 -7.45 7.47 -14.64
C ASP A 179 -7.89 6.09 -14.10
N GLY A 180 -8.57 6.12 -12.94
CA GLY A 180 -9.02 4.90 -12.26
C GLY A 180 -9.98 4.04 -13.07
N TYR A 181 -10.81 4.61 -13.95
CA TYR A 181 -11.73 3.86 -14.79
C TYR A 181 -10.96 3.10 -15.87
N SER A 182 -10.00 3.75 -16.54
CA SER A 182 -9.10 3.12 -17.49
C SER A 182 -8.25 2.01 -16.86
N ILE A 183 -7.74 2.22 -15.64
CA ILE A 183 -7.00 1.18 -14.89
C ILE A 183 -7.91 -0.02 -14.62
N PHE A 184 -9.12 0.23 -14.11
CA PHE A 184 -10.07 -0.82 -13.78
C PHE A 184 -10.49 -1.64 -15.00
N GLN A 185 -10.83 -0.97 -16.10
CA GLN A 185 -11.23 -1.64 -17.35
C GLN A 185 -10.10 -2.49 -17.95
N ALA A 186 -8.85 -2.00 -17.92
CA ALA A 186 -7.71 -2.80 -18.35
C ALA A 186 -7.58 -4.07 -17.50
N THR A 187 -7.79 -3.95 -16.18
CA THR A 187 -7.72 -5.05 -15.23
C THR A 187 -8.83 -6.09 -15.44
N GLN A 188 -10.03 -5.66 -15.85
CA GLN A 188 -11.15 -6.56 -16.16
C GLN A 188 -10.85 -7.54 -17.31
N ALA A 189 -9.86 -7.26 -18.16
CA ALA A 189 -9.41 -8.21 -19.19
C ALA A 189 -8.72 -9.46 -18.59
N ILE A 190 -8.27 -9.36 -17.33
CA ILE A 190 -7.59 -10.42 -16.59
C ILE A 190 -8.60 -11.22 -15.77
N THR A 191 -9.33 -10.55 -14.87
CA THR A 191 -10.23 -11.16 -13.89
C THR A 191 -11.27 -10.17 -13.35
N PRO A 192 -12.48 -10.62 -12.96
CA PRO A 192 -13.43 -9.79 -12.21
C PRO A 192 -13.07 -9.61 -10.72
N ASN A 193 -12.11 -10.38 -10.20
CA ASN A 193 -11.70 -10.36 -8.80
C ASN A 193 -10.59 -9.32 -8.60
N ILE A 194 -10.94 -8.12 -8.17
CA ILE A 194 -10.01 -6.99 -8.10
C ILE A 194 -9.90 -6.49 -6.67
N ILE A 195 -8.68 -6.17 -6.25
CA ILE A 195 -8.39 -5.49 -4.98
C ILE A 195 -7.70 -4.18 -5.33
N MET A 196 -8.28 -3.04 -4.97
CA MET A 196 -7.77 -1.72 -5.31
C MET A 196 -7.45 -0.91 -4.05
N PHE A 197 -6.18 -0.56 -3.86
CA PHE A 197 -5.72 0.27 -2.75
C PHE A 197 -5.60 1.75 -3.16
N LEU A 198 -6.32 2.60 -2.44
CA LEU A 198 -6.64 3.96 -2.83
C LEU A 198 -6.31 4.98 -1.72
N PRO A 199 -6.16 6.27 -2.10
CA PRO A 199 -6.04 7.36 -1.15
C PRO A 199 -7.19 7.39 -0.13
N ARG A 200 -6.85 7.68 1.13
CA ARG A 200 -7.81 7.82 2.24
C ARG A 200 -8.89 8.91 2.07
N ASN A 201 -8.75 9.74 1.05
CA ASN A 201 -9.60 10.88 0.72
C ASN A 201 -10.22 10.72 -0.68
N VAL A 202 -10.24 9.50 -1.22
CA VAL A 202 -10.86 9.18 -2.52
C VAL A 202 -12.37 9.41 -2.51
N ASP A 203 -12.94 9.86 -3.63
CA ASP A 203 -14.40 9.96 -3.79
C ASP A 203 -15.01 8.56 -3.85
N LEU A 204 -15.63 8.13 -2.74
CA LEU A 204 -16.20 6.78 -2.62
C LEU A 204 -17.30 6.51 -3.65
N ARG A 205 -18.00 7.54 -4.16
CA ARG A 205 -19.02 7.35 -5.20
C ARG A 205 -18.39 6.91 -6.51
N GLN A 206 -17.25 7.47 -6.87
CA GLN A 206 -16.50 7.03 -8.06
C GLN A 206 -15.96 5.61 -7.89
N VAL A 207 -15.59 5.22 -6.66
CA VAL A 207 -15.17 3.85 -6.38
C VAL A 207 -16.33 2.86 -6.54
N GLU A 208 -17.52 3.21 -6.05
CA GLU A 208 -18.74 2.43 -6.27
C GLU A 208 -19.11 2.36 -7.76
N GLU A 209 -18.93 3.46 -8.51
CA GLU A 209 -19.17 3.53 -9.96
C GLU A 209 -18.36 2.49 -10.77
N LEU A 210 -17.16 2.12 -10.31
CA LEU A 210 -16.34 1.09 -10.97
C LEU A 210 -17.05 -0.27 -11.07
N SER A 211 -17.89 -0.61 -10.08
CA SER A 211 -18.62 -1.88 -10.08
C SER A 211 -19.57 -2.02 -11.27
N TRP A 212 -20.11 -0.90 -11.75
CA TRP A 212 -21.09 -0.83 -12.85
C TRP A 212 -20.45 -0.90 -14.24
N LEU A 213 -19.11 -0.91 -14.32
CA LEU A 213 -18.39 -1.12 -15.58
C LEU A 213 -18.48 -2.57 -16.07
N SER A 214 -18.96 -3.50 -15.23
CA SER A 214 -19.32 -4.87 -15.62
C SER A 214 -20.82 -5.04 -15.82
N SER A 215 -21.20 -6.02 -16.66
CA SER A 215 -22.58 -6.48 -16.79
C SER A 215 -22.63 -8.00 -16.57
N PRO A 216 -23.23 -8.49 -15.47
CA PRO A 216 -23.84 -7.72 -14.37
C PRO A 216 -22.79 -6.93 -13.55
N PRO A 217 -23.22 -5.91 -12.77
CA PRO A 217 -22.32 -5.17 -11.89
C PRO A 217 -21.59 -6.10 -10.91
N LEU A 218 -20.33 -5.79 -10.61
CA LEU A 218 -19.56 -6.56 -9.64
C LEU A 218 -20.03 -6.26 -8.21
N ASN A 219 -19.96 -7.24 -7.33
CA ASN A 219 -20.09 -6.99 -5.90
C ASN A 219 -18.91 -6.14 -5.43
N ILE A 220 -19.14 -5.27 -4.45
CA ILE A 220 -18.12 -4.38 -3.90
C ILE A 220 -18.16 -4.35 -2.37
N GLU A 221 -16.99 -4.41 -1.73
CA GLU A 221 -16.78 -4.10 -0.31
C GLU A 221 -15.70 -3.03 -0.18
N ILE A 222 -15.92 -2.03 0.67
CA ILE A 222 -14.99 -0.93 0.91
C ILE A 222 -14.51 -0.97 2.37
N GLU A 223 -13.18 -0.99 2.56
CA GLU A 223 -12.52 -1.09 3.85
C GLU A 223 -11.60 0.13 4.12
N GLU A 224 -11.76 0.74 5.28
CA GLU A 224 -10.84 1.76 5.79
C GLU A 224 -9.61 1.12 6.45
N ASN A 225 -8.41 1.51 6.01
CA ASN A 225 -7.17 0.90 6.46
C ASN A 225 -6.45 1.75 7.52
N TYR A 226 -6.36 1.22 8.74
CA TYR A 226 -5.71 1.89 9.87
C TYR A 226 -4.36 1.26 10.22
N VAL A 227 -3.42 2.11 10.67
CA VAL A 227 -2.20 1.71 11.39
C VAL A 227 -2.05 2.64 12.58
N GLN A 228 -1.95 2.09 13.78
CA GLN A 228 -1.85 2.86 15.04
C GLN A 228 -2.95 3.94 15.14
N ASN A 229 -4.20 3.59 14.83
CA ASN A 229 -5.38 4.48 14.79
C ASN A 229 -5.31 5.64 13.78
N HIS A 230 -4.39 5.60 12.82
CA HIS A 230 -4.32 6.59 11.74
C HIS A 230 -4.78 5.96 10.43
N LEU A 231 -5.79 6.57 9.80
CA LEU A 231 -6.26 6.19 8.47
C LEU A 231 -5.14 6.41 7.43
N LYS A 232 -4.78 5.32 6.75
CA LYS A 232 -3.72 5.25 5.73
C LYS A 232 -4.27 5.30 4.32
N GLY A 233 -5.34 4.56 4.05
CA GLY A 233 -5.95 4.45 2.73
C GLY A 233 -7.31 3.75 2.79
N ILE A 234 -7.92 3.61 1.63
CA ILE A 234 -9.14 2.81 1.41
C ILE A 234 -8.74 1.59 0.57
N THR A 235 -9.25 0.40 0.89
CA THR A 235 -9.18 -0.76 0.00
C THR A 235 -10.58 -1.07 -0.49
N ALA A 236 -10.76 -1.17 -1.80
CA ALA A 236 -11.99 -1.65 -2.42
C ALA A 236 -11.77 -3.05 -2.99
N TYR A 237 -12.65 -3.97 -2.63
CA TYR A 237 -12.67 -5.36 -3.08
C TYR A 237 -13.83 -5.54 -4.04
N PHE A 238 -13.59 -6.12 -5.22
CA PHE A 238 -14.58 -6.32 -6.27
C PHE A 238 -14.72 -7.77 -6.69
N GLY A 239 -15.92 -8.16 -7.11
CA GLY A 239 -16.19 -9.52 -7.57
C GLY A 239 -16.20 -10.51 -6.41
N GLY A 240 -15.50 -11.63 -6.56
CA GLY A 240 -15.40 -12.66 -5.51
C GLY A 240 -14.61 -12.22 -4.28
N THR A 241 -13.67 -11.26 -4.41
CA THR A 241 -12.90 -10.73 -3.27
C THR A 241 -13.77 -9.92 -2.29
N ALA A 242 -14.98 -9.51 -2.69
CA ALA A 242 -15.90 -8.73 -1.86
C ALA A 242 -16.62 -9.56 -0.78
N PHE A 243 -16.56 -10.89 -0.82
CA PHE A 243 -17.32 -11.76 0.11
C PHE A 243 -16.50 -12.34 1.27
N GLY A 244 -15.33 -11.78 1.56
CA GLY A 244 -14.38 -12.32 2.54
C GLY A 244 -13.17 -12.96 1.88
N LYS A 245 -12.78 -14.15 2.36
CA LYS A 245 -11.75 -14.98 1.71
C LYS A 245 -12.35 -15.61 0.45
N LEU A 246 -11.70 -15.40 -0.69
CA LEU A 246 -11.93 -16.19 -1.88
C LEU A 246 -11.61 -17.66 -1.57
N ASN A 247 -12.62 -18.53 -1.65
CA ASN A 247 -12.42 -19.98 -1.65
C ASN A 247 -12.10 -20.38 -3.10
N LEU A 248 -10.84 -20.25 -3.48
CA LEU A 248 -10.30 -20.74 -4.75
C LEU A 248 -9.72 -22.14 -4.57
#